data_AF-A0A0E0DBN0-F1
#
_entry.id   AF-A0A0E0DBN0-F1
#
_cell.length_a   1.000
_cell.length_b   1.000
_cell.length_c   1.000
_cell.angle_alpha   90.00
_cell.angle_beta   90.00
_cell.angle_gamma   90.00
#
_symmetry.space_group_name_H-M   'P 1'
#
loop_
_entity.id
_entity.type
_entity.pdbx_description
1 polymer ?
#
loop_
_entity_poly.entity_id
_entity_poly.type
_entity_poly.pdbx_seq_one_letter_code
_entity_poly.pdbx_strand_id
1 'polypeptide(L)'
;MAGANVRAEVAGLPLAALSFQIWPQSRLQSTDDRCQILHADYVPDALSRFLADPRFTFVGVGVRDDAARLRVGYGLEVPRAEDLRALAADTLGRPDLRRAGLRALVREVMGVQMDKPHHVRVSAWDKRNLSEDQFKYACADAFASREVGRRLYTCNCDGA
;
A
#
# COMPACT_ATOMS: atom_id res chain seq x y z
N MET A 1 -5.02 -0.45 35.22
CA MET A 1 -6.07 -0.43 34.17
C MET A 1 -5.42 -0.85 32.87
N ALA A 2 -5.94 -1.91 32.25
CA ALA A 2 -5.29 -2.64 31.16
C ALA A 2 -5.15 -1.79 29.89
N GLY A 3 -3.92 -1.62 29.40
CA GLY A 3 -3.66 -1.09 28.07
C GLY A 3 -4.03 -2.15 27.04
N ALA A 4 -5.12 -1.91 26.31
CA ALA A 4 -5.48 -2.73 25.16
C ALA A 4 -4.41 -2.54 24.07
N ASN A 5 -3.52 -3.52 23.95
CA ASN A 5 -2.54 -3.57 22.86
C ASN A 5 -3.28 -4.00 21.59
N VAL A 6 -3.93 -3.05 20.91
CA VAL A 6 -4.58 -3.28 19.62
C VAL A 6 -3.45 -3.43 18.61
N ARG A 7 -3.10 -4.67 18.26
CA ARG A 7 -2.21 -4.97 17.13
C ARG A 7 -2.86 -4.37 15.87
N ALA A 8 -2.40 -3.20 15.43
CA ALA A 8 -2.79 -2.62 14.16
C ALA A 8 -2.36 -3.58 13.05
N GLU A 9 -3.29 -3.92 12.15
CA GLU A 9 -2.99 -4.80 11.03
C GLU A 9 -2.40 -3.97 9.88
N VAL A 10 -1.20 -4.32 9.44
CA VAL A 10 -0.47 -3.57 8.40
C VAL A 10 -0.93 -4.02 7.02
N ALA A 11 -1.47 -3.09 6.24
CA ALA A 11 -1.84 -3.28 4.84
C ALA A 11 -0.92 -2.43 3.94
N GLY A 12 -0.45 -2.98 2.82
CA GLY A 12 0.42 -2.23 1.88
C GLY A 12 -0.38 -1.57 0.77
N LEU A 13 -0.20 -0.26 0.54
CA LEU A 13 -0.77 0.48 -0.60
C LEU A 13 0.33 1.23 -1.36
N PRO A 14 0.59 0.87 -2.63
CA PRO A 14 1.25 1.76 -3.58
C PRO A 14 0.24 2.60 -4.37
N LEU A 15 0.69 3.74 -4.89
CA LEU A 15 0.09 4.57 -5.95
C LEU A 15 -0.60 3.76 -7.08
N ALA A 16 -0.08 2.57 -7.40
CA ALA A 16 -0.63 1.67 -8.42
C ALA A 16 -1.74 0.71 -7.90
N ALA A 17 -1.81 0.46 -6.58
CA ALA A 17 -2.80 -0.39 -5.94
C ALA A 17 -4.09 0.33 -5.54
N LEU A 18 -4.22 1.63 -5.83
CA LEU A 18 -5.53 2.29 -5.90
C LEU A 18 -6.43 1.71 -7.01
N SER A 19 -5.99 0.64 -7.71
CA SER A 19 -6.78 -0.16 -8.64
C SER A 19 -7.19 -1.53 -8.08
N PHE A 20 -6.76 -1.93 -6.87
CA PHE A 20 -7.02 -3.27 -6.36
C PHE A 20 -7.29 -3.31 -4.86
N GLN A 21 -8.57 -3.34 -4.50
CA GLN A 21 -9.08 -4.00 -3.30
C GLN A 21 -10.58 -4.28 -3.46
N ILE A 22 -10.92 -5.30 -4.24
CA ILE A 22 -12.15 -6.06 -3.98
C ILE A 22 -11.74 -7.50 -3.82
N TRP A 23 -11.59 -7.93 -2.57
CA TRP A 23 -11.83 -9.33 -2.24
C TRP A 23 -12.42 -9.45 -0.84
N PRO A 24 -13.72 -9.74 -0.73
CA PRO A 24 -14.23 -10.68 0.24
C PRO A 24 -14.51 -12.01 -0.45
N GLN A 25 -14.20 -13.12 0.22
CA GLN A 25 -14.63 -14.44 -0.21
C GLN A 25 -16.16 -14.50 -0.30
N SER A 26 -16.71 -14.45 -1.51
CA SER A 26 -17.89 -15.23 -1.96
C SER A 26 -18.33 -14.81 -3.37
N ARG A 27 -17.97 -15.64 -4.35
CA ARG A 27 -18.70 -15.96 -5.58
C ARG A 27 -19.64 -14.87 -6.17
N LEU A 28 -19.21 -14.21 -7.25
CA LEU A 28 -20.02 -14.03 -8.46
C LEU A 28 -19.09 -13.77 -9.67
N GLN A 29 -19.55 -14.17 -10.84
CA GLN A 29 -18.77 -14.38 -12.06
C GLN A 29 -18.35 -13.07 -12.75
N SER A 30 -17.04 -12.87 -12.93
CA SER A 30 -16.44 -12.22 -14.11
C SER A 30 -14.93 -12.53 -14.08
N THR A 31 -14.45 -13.31 -15.04
CA THR A 31 -13.03 -13.61 -15.20
C THR A 31 -12.40 -12.49 -16.01
N ASP A 32 -11.50 -11.72 -15.39
CA ASP A 32 -10.63 -10.67 -16.00
C ASP A 32 -11.08 -9.21 -15.88
N ASP A 33 -11.62 -8.77 -14.73
CA ASP A 33 -11.80 -7.34 -14.49
C ASP A 33 -10.65 -6.75 -13.67
N ARG A 34 -9.51 -6.52 -14.33
CA ARG A 34 -8.40 -5.68 -13.84
C ARG A 34 -8.74 -4.18 -13.97
N CYS A 35 -9.93 -3.81 -13.51
CA CYS A 35 -10.49 -2.48 -13.68
C CYS A 35 -9.98 -1.53 -12.59
N GLN A 36 -9.51 -0.35 -12.97
CA GLN A 36 -9.01 0.65 -12.04
C GLN A 36 -10.14 1.48 -11.43
N ILE A 37 -9.97 1.98 -10.20
CA ILE A 37 -10.91 2.92 -9.57
C ILE A 37 -11.05 4.21 -10.42
N LEU A 38 -10.01 4.58 -11.17
CA LEU A 38 -10.02 5.68 -12.14
C LEU A 38 -11.13 5.57 -13.21
N HIS A 39 -11.59 4.36 -13.49
CA HIS A 39 -12.62 4.07 -14.48
C HIS A 39 -13.82 3.35 -13.88
N ALA A 40 -13.94 3.35 -12.55
CA ALA A 40 -15.04 2.71 -11.86
C ALA A 40 -16.26 3.64 -11.83
N ASP A 41 -17.36 3.17 -12.39
CA ASP A 41 -18.65 3.88 -12.34
C ASP A 41 -19.26 3.91 -10.92
N TYR A 42 -18.73 3.06 -10.03
CA TYR A 42 -19.19 2.90 -8.66
C TYR A 42 -18.06 2.39 -7.76
N VAL A 43 -17.99 2.91 -6.52
CA VAL A 43 -17.08 2.43 -5.48
C VAL A 43 -17.88 1.59 -4.47
N PRO A 44 -17.54 0.29 -4.27
CA PRO A 44 -18.25 -0.54 -3.31
C PRO A 44 -18.11 -0.05 -1.86
N ASP A 45 -19.22 -0.03 -1.12
CA ASP A 45 -19.24 0.27 0.33
C ASP A 45 -18.27 -0.59 1.13
N ALA A 46 -18.03 -1.83 0.70
CA ALA A 46 -17.07 -2.72 1.36
C ALA A 46 -15.63 -2.17 1.27
N LEU A 47 -15.25 -1.60 0.13
CA LEU A 47 -13.94 -0.97 -0.06
C LEU A 47 -13.85 0.32 0.77
N SER A 48 -14.87 1.17 0.73
CA SER A 48 -14.91 2.40 1.53
C SER A 48 -14.79 2.09 3.03
N ARG A 49 -15.55 1.11 3.54
CA ARG A 49 -15.47 0.65 4.94
C ARG A 49 -14.10 0.08 5.27
N PHE A 50 -13.49 -0.69 4.38
CA PHE A 50 -12.16 -1.26 4.60
C PHE A 50 -11.09 -0.18 4.70
N LEU A 51 -11.10 0.80 3.79
CA LEU A 51 -10.16 1.92 3.79
C LEU A 51 -10.32 2.81 5.03
N ALA A 52 -11.56 3.03 5.47
CA ALA A 52 -11.88 3.85 6.63
C ALA A 52 -11.68 3.13 7.99
N ASP A 53 -11.43 1.82 8.00
CA ASP A 53 -11.41 1.03 9.22
C ASP A 53 -10.15 1.30 10.06
N PRO A 54 -10.30 1.84 11.29
CA PRO A 54 -9.20 2.14 12.21
C PRO A 54 -8.71 0.86 12.91
N ARG A 55 -8.77 -0.30 12.29
CA ARG A 55 -8.00 -1.50 12.67
C ARG A 55 -6.83 -1.75 11.72
N PHE A 56 -6.88 -1.16 10.52
CA PHE A 56 -5.81 -1.23 9.54
C PHE A 56 -4.92 0.02 9.57
N THR A 57 -3.63 -0.17 9.32
CA THR A 57 -2.71 0.92 8.99
C THR A 57 -2.17 0.66 7.60
N PHE A 58 -2.41 1.61 6.71
CA PHE A 58 -1.99 1.55 5.32
C PHE A 58 -0.60 2.13 5.18
N VAL A 59 0.34 1.31 4.71
CA VAL A 59 1.74 1.68 4.58
C VAL A 59 2.18 1.66 3.13
N GLY A 60 3.04 2.61 2.78
CA GLY A 60 3.60 2.71 1.44
C GLY A 60 4.56 3.88 1.32
N VAL A 61 5.23 3.99 0.19
CA VAL A 61 6.03 5.16 -0.16
C VAL A 61 5.11 6.17 -0.85
N GLY A 62 4.88 7.33 -0.23
CA GLY A 62 3.93 8.33 -0.75
C GLY A 62 2.47 8.02 -0.43
N VAL A 63 2.18 7.08 0.48
CA VAL A 63 0.81 6.63 0.79
C VAL A 63 -0.11 7.75 1.30
N ARG A 64 0.46 8.82 1.88
CA ARG A 64 -0.32 9.99 2.31
C ARG A 64 -0.82 10.81 1.12
N ASP A 65 -0.03 10.91 0.07
CA ASP A 65 -0.45 11.57 -1.17
C ASP A 65 -1.54 10.73 -1.86
N ASP A 66 -1.43 9.41 -1.79
CA ASP A 66 -2.47 8.48 -2.26
C ASP A 66 -3.78 8.62 -1.51
N ALA A 67 -3.72 8.64 -0.18
CA ALA A 67 -4.89 8.88 0.67
C ALA A 67 -5.56 10.23 0.35
N ALA A 68 -4.76 11.28 0.14
CA ALA A 68 -5.29 12.60 -0.22
C ALA A 68 -6.01 12.58 -1.59
N ARG A 69 -5.43 11.88 -2.59
CA ARG A 69 -6.06 11.69 -3.91
C ARG A 69 -7.34 10.87 -3.83
N LEU A 70 -7.34 9.82 -3.02
CA LEU A 70 -8.53 9.00 -2.77
C LEU A 70 -9.68 9.83 -2.18
N ARG A 71 -9.37 10.66 -1.19
CA ARG A 71 -10.36 11.53 -0.56
C ARG A 71 -10.90 12.57 -1.55
N VAL A 72 -10.02 13.27 -2.27
CA VAL A 72 -10.43 14.34 -3.19
C VAL A 72 -11.14 13.79 -4.43
N GLY A 73 -10.67 12.68 -4.99
CA GLY A 73 -11.20 12.12 -6.22
C GLY A 73 -12.46 11.26 -6.03
N TYR A 74 -12.57 10.57 -4.88
CA TYR A 74 -13.57 9.51 -4.69
C TYR A 74 -14.29 9.57 -3.34
N GLY A 75 -13.99 10.54 -2.48
CA GLY A 75 -14.55 10.61 -1.13
C GLY A 75 -14.13 9.44 -0.23
N LEU A 76 -13.04 8.74 -0.58
CA LEU A 76 -12.56 7.59 0.17
C LEU A 76 -11.59 8.02 1.27
N GLU A 77 -11.99 7.80 2.51
CA GLU A 77 -11.18 8.12 3.68
C GLU A 77 -10.19 7.00 4.00
N VAL A 78 -8.94 7.38 4.26
CA VAL A 78 -7.86 6.49 4.72
C VAL A 78 -7.25 7.11 5.97
N PRO A 79 -7.88 6.97 7.15
CA PRO A 79 -7.52 7.72 8.35
C PRO A 79 -6.13 7.35 8.87
N ARG A 80 -5.61 6.17 8.52
CA ARG A 80 -4.29 5.70 8.94
C ARG A 80 -3.41 5.34 7.76
N ALA A 81 -2.67 6.34 7.29
CA ALA A 81 -1.68 6.24 6.24
C ALA A 81 -0.28 6.59 6.78
N GLU A 82 0.62 5.61 6.78
CA GLU A 82 1.98 5.76 7.29
C GLU A 82 3.04 5.61 6.19
N ASP A 83 3.85 6.65 6.02
CA ASP A 83 4.89 6.66 5.00
C ASP A 83 6.10 5.84 5.46
N LEU A 84 6.42 4.79 4.71
CA LEU A 84 7.51 3.88 5.02
C LEU A 84 8.87 4.57 5.04
N ARG A 85 9.06 5.69 4.33
CA ARG A 85 10.32 6.44 4.32
C ARG A 85 10.58 7.07 5.68
N ALA A 86 9.55 7.66 6.27
CA ALA A 86 9.63 8.27 7.60
C ALA A 86 9.81 7.17 8.65
N LEU A 87 8.97 6.13 8.59
CA LEU A 87 9.04 5.00 9.52
C LEU A 87 10.43 4.35 9.50
N ALA A 88 10.96 4.02 8.32
CA ALA A 88 12.29 3.40 8.21
C ALA A 88 13.42 4.33 8.68
N ALA A 89 13.35 5.62 8.37
CA ALA A 89 14.36 6.58 8.80
C ALA A 89 14.43 6.70 10.31
N ASP A 90 13.26 6.74 10.97
CA ASP A 90 13.16 6.90 12.41
C ASP A 90 13.53 5.58 13.13
N THR A 91 13.03 4.43 12.66
CA THR A 91 13.33 3.11 13.26
C THR A 91 14.80 2.69 13.10
N LEU A 92 15.43 3.01 11.97
CA LEU A 92 16.83 2.61 11.70
C LEU A 92 17.85 3.69 12.05
N GLY A 93 17.43 4.86 12.54
CA GLY A 93 18.32 5.99 12.81
C GLY A 93 19.04 6.51 11.56
N ARG A 94 18.36 6.45 10.39
CA ARG A 94 18.92 6.73 9.07
C ARG A 94 18.12 7.81 8.32
N PRO A 95 18.36 9.10 8.58
CA PRO A 95 17.59 10.21 8.00
C PRO A 95 17.57 10.25 6.48
N ASP A 96 18.59 9.68 5.82
CA ASP A 96 18.67 9.57 4.37
C ASP A 96 17.53 8.74 3.76
N LEU A 97 16.95 7.80 4.51
CA LEU A 97 15.84 6.96 4.08
C LEU A 97 14.54 7.72 3.86
N ARG A 98 14.42 8.96 4.39
CA ARG A 98 13.26 9.84 4.10
C ARG A 98 13.09 10.17 2.62
N ARG A 99 14.15 9.97 1.81
CA ARG A 99 14.14 10.16 0.35
C ARG A 99 14.23 8.84 -0.42
N ALA A 100 14.20 7.70 0.25
CA ALA A 100 14.32 6.40 -0.38
C ALA A 100 13.05 6.02 -1.15
N GLY A 101 13.24 5.31 -2.27
CA GLY A 101 12.14 4.59 -2.94
C GLY A 101 11.91 3.21 -2.32
N LEU A 102 10.77 2.58 -2.62
CA LEU A 102 10.41 1.27 -2.07
C LEU A 102 11.48 0.20 -2.31
N ARG A 103 12.12 0.18 -3.48
CA ARG A 103 13.22 -0.75 -3.79
C ARG A 103 14.39 -0.63 -2.79
N ALA A 104 14.76 0.60 -2.44
CA ALA A 104 15.82 0.83 -1.47
C ALA A 104 15.36 0.37 -0.08
N LEU A 105 14.15 0.71 0.34
CA LEU A 105 13.61 0.26 1.64
C LEU A 105 13.54 -1.26 1.76
N VAL A 106 13.12 -1.97 0.70
CA VAL A 106 13.13 -3.44 0.67
C VAL A 106 14.54 -3.98 0.86
N ARG A 107 15.55 -3.38 0.21
CA ARG A 107 16.94 -3.79 0.40
C ARG A 107 17.43 -3.54 1.82
N GLU A 108 17.21 -2.34 2.37
CA GLU A 108 17.71 -1.98 3.70
C GLU A 108 17.01 -2.76 4.82
N VAL A 109 15.70 -2.99 4.71
CA VAL A 109 14.89 -3.63 5.77
C VAL A 109 14.83 -5.14 5.63
N MET A 110 14.84 -5.67 4.39
CA MET A 110 14.66 -7.10 4.14
C MET A 110 15.92 -7.80 3.65
N GLY A 111 16.95 -7.08 3.21
CA GLY A 111 18.14 -7.66 2.57
C GLY A 111 17.85 -8.24 1.17
N VAL A 112 16.70 -7.93 0.57
CA VAL A 112 16.25 -8.50 -0.70
C VAL A 112 16.36 -7.47 -1.82
N GLN A 113 16.78 -7.91 -3.01
CA GLN A 113 16.73 -7.09 -4.20
C GLN A 113 15.34 -7.19 -4.86
N MET A 114 14.65 -6.07 -4.91
CA MET A 114 13.39 -5.95 -5.65
C MET A 114 13.64 -5.43 -7.05
N ASP A 115 13.21 -6.19 -8.05
CA ASP A 115 13.21 -5.73 -9.44
C ASP A 115 11.97 -4.89 -9.73
N LYS A 116 12.21 -3.72 -10.31
CA LYS A 116 11.17 -2.78 -10.73
C LYS A 116 11.43 -2.43 -12.19
N PRO A 117 10.90 -3.23 -13.15
CA PRO A 117 11.14 -3.00 -14.56
C PRO A 117 10.72 -1.58 -14.95
N HIS A 118 11.69 -0.82 -15.47
CA HIS A 118 11.49 0.60 -15.80
C HIS A 118 10.34 0.80 -16.78
N HIS A 119 10.25 -0.07 -17.80
CA HIS A 119 9.21 0.00 -18.83
C HIS A 119 7.80 -0.15 -18.27
N VAL A 120 7.59 -0.95 -17.22
CA VAL A 120 6.28 -1.06 -16.56
C VAL A 120 5.99 0.21 -15.77
N ARG A 121 6.97 0.73 -15.02
CA ARG A 121 6.81 1.95 -14.22
C ARG A 121 6.40 3.16 -15.05
N VAL A 122 6.91 3.30 -16.28
CA VAL A 122 6.60 4.42 -17.18
C VAL A 122 5.55 4.08 -18.25
N SER A 123 4.87 2.94 -18.12
CA SER A 123 3.81 2.54 -19.05
C SER A 123 2.52 3.35 -18.84
N ALA A 124 1.53 3.16 -19.72
CA ALA A 124 0.25 3.84 -19.65
C ALA A 124 -0.61 3.28 -18.50
N TRP A 125 -0.46 3.87 -17.31
CA TRP A 125 -1.21 3.52 -16.09
C TRP A 125 -2.62 4.07 -16.05
N ASP A 126 -3.00 4.93 -16.98
CA ASP A 126 -4.32 5.55 -17.10
C ASP A 126 -5.31 4.74 -17.96
N LYS A 127 -4.89 3.59 -18.49
CA LYS A 127 -5.76 2.70 -19.29
C LYS A 127 -6.81 2.03 -18.41
N ARG A 128 -8.03 1.87 -18.94
CA ARG A 128 -9.15 1.18 -18.26
C ARG A 128 -8.76 -0.18 -17.67
N ASN A 129 -8.04 -0.98 -18.44
CA ASN A 129 -7.54 -2.29 -18.03
C ASN A 129 -6.02 -2.25 -17.94
N LEU A 130 -5.50 -2.76 -16.83
CA LEU A 130 -4.06 -2.90 -16.62
C LEU A 130 -3.52 -4.11 -17.40
N SER A 131 -2.30 -3.97 -17.94
CA SER A 131 -1.57 -5.11 -18.48
C SER A 131 -1.22 -6.11 -17.39
N GLU A 132 -0.86 -7.34 -17.78
CA GLU A 132 -0.44 -8.36 -16.81
C GLU A 132 0.80 -7.93 -16.03
N ASP A 133 1.74 -7.26 -16.70
CA ASP A 133 2.96 -6.74 -16.07
C ASP A 133 2.67 -5.59 -15.10
N GLN A 134 1.75 -4.68 -15.44
CA GLN A 134 1.33 -3.61 -14.53
C GLN A 134 0.61 -4.20 -13.31
N PHE A 135 -0.24 -5.20 -13.50
CA PHE A 135 -0.90 -5.91 -12.42
C PHE A 135 0.10 -6.56 -11.47
N LYS A 136 1.02 -7.38 -12.01
CA LYS A 136 2.10 -8.02 -11.25
C LYS A 136 2.96 -6.99 -10.51
N TYR A 137 3.29 -5.88 -11.16
CA TYR A 137 4.05 -4.79 -10.56
C TYR A 137 3.32 -4.17 -9.36
N ALA A 138 2.02 -3.86 -9.51
CA ALA A 138 1.21 -3.29 -8.44
C ALA A 138 1.09 -4.25 -7.24
N CYS A 139 0.86 -5.54 -7.51
CA CYS A 139 0.82 -6.58 -6.48
C CYS A 139 2.16 -6.70 -5.74
N ALA A 140 3.29 -6.69 -6.47
CA ALA A 140 4.62 -6.74 -5.88
C ALA A 140 4.91 -5.52 -4.99
N ASP A 141 4.53 -4.32 -5.44
CA ASP A 141 4.68 -3.09 -4.66
C ASP A 141 3.82 -3.09 -3.38
N ALA A 142 2.59 -3.60 -3.44
CA ALA A 142 1.70 -3.74 -2.28
C ALA A 142 2.26 -4.74 -1.27
N PHE A 143 2.67 -5.91 -1.75
CA PHE A 143 3.28 -6.94 -0.90
C PHE A 143 4.56 -6.45 -0.22
N ALA A 144 5.47 -5.84 -0.99
CA ALA A 144 6.72 -5.30 -0.49
C ALA A 144 6.47 -4.20 0.57
N SER A 145 5.54 -3.29 0.31
CA SER A 145 5.21 -2.22 1.27
C SER A 145 4.69 -2.78 2.59
N ARG A 146 3.78 -3.78 2.53
CA ARG A 146 3.25 -4.46 3.71
C ARG A 146 4.36 -5.14 4.52
N GLU A 147 5.22 -5.90 3.85
CA GLU A 147 6.25 -6.69 4.53
C GLU A 147 7.35 -5.81 5.14
N VAL A 148 7.74 -4.73 4.46
CA VAL A 148 8.64 -3.70 5.03
C VAL A 148 8.00 -3.08 6.27
N GLY A 149 6.75 -2.62 6.17
CA GLY A 149 6.05 -2.03 7.32
C GLY A 149 5.97 -2.99 8.50
N ARG A 150 5.56 -4.24 8.25
CA ARG A 150 5.48 -5.30 9.28
C ARG A 150 6.81 -5.46 10.02
N ARG A 151 7.94 -5.50 9.31
CA ARG A 151 9.27 -5.65 9.93
C ARG A 151 9.67 -4.43 10.75
N LEU A 152 9.41 -3.22 10.24
CA LEU A 152 9.70 -1.98 10.97
C LEU A 152 8.92 -1.88 12.28
N TYR A 153 7.63 -2.26 12.29
CA TYR A 153 6.85 -2.30 13.54
C TYR A 153 7.34 -3.36 14.52
N THR A 154 7.84 -4.50 14.04
CA THR A 154 8.39 -5.52 14.94
C THR A 154 9.74 -5.13 15.53
N CYS A 155 10.60 -4.43 14.77
CA CYS A 155 11.89 -3.95 15.28
C CYS A 155 11.73 -2.85 16.34
N ASN A 156 10.58 -2.17 16.40
CA ASN A 156 10.28 -1.16 17.41
C ASN A 156 9.95 -1.77 18.79
N CYS A 157 9.88 -3.10 18.91
CA CYS A 157 9.51 -3.80 20.15
C CYS A 157 10.73 -4.29 20.97
N ASP A 158 11.95 -4.25 20.42
CA ASP A 158 13.15 -4.80 21.08
C ASP A 158 13.95 -3.75 21.87
N GLY A 159 13.39 -2.55 22.07
CA GLY A 159 14.06 -1.41 22.69
C GLY A 159 13.30 -0.74 23.84
N ALA A 160 12.38 -1.46 24.51
CA ALA A 160 11.65 -0.96 25.69
C ALA A 160 12.09 -1.70 26.97
#